data_AF-A0A180FFK2-F1
#
_entry.id   AF-A0A180FFK2-F1
#
_cell.length_a   1.000
_cell.length_b   1.000
_cell.length_c   1.000
_cell.angle_alpha   90.00
_cell.angle_beta   90.00
_cell.angle_gamma   90.00
#
_symmetry.space_group_name_H-M   'P 1'
#
loop_
_entity.id
_entity.type
_entity.pdbx_description
1 polymer ?
#
loop_
_entity_poly.entity_id
_entity_poly.type
_entity_poly.pdbx_seq_one_letter_code
_entity_poly.pdbx_strand_id
1 'polypeptide(L)'
;MKTKETLSAIMTAAWRMFKVTVEAFSVCLKKAWTLFKLRKAMTTGIVQFHFAKISGEVRQAFGTLQAEYTEGKVKGAERKQNDLLFTYWDTEADGFRCFKNYNIISIG
;
A
#
# COMPACT_ATOMS: atom_id res chain seq x y z
N MET A 1 13.09 -13.09 -5.37
CA MET A 1 12.26 -12.39 -6.37
C MET A 1 13.18 -11.73 -7.39
N LYS A 2 12.97 -11.93 -8.69
CA LYS A 2 13.87 -11.40 -9.73
C LYS A 2 13.64 -9.89 -9.91
N THR A 3 14.68 -9.12 -10.20
CA THR A 3 14.61 -7.65 -10.38
C THR A 3 13.63 -7.23 -11.47
N LYS A 4 13.54 -8.00 -12.57
CA LYS A 4 12.60 -7.78 -13.68
C LYS A 4 11.13 -7.84 -13.25
N GLU A 5 10.77 -8.82 -12.42
CA GLU A 5 9.40 -8.99 -11.89
C GLU A 5 9.02 -7.81 -10.99
N THR A 6 9.97 -7.33 -10.20
CA THR A 6 9.80 -6.17 -9.31
C THR A 6 9.51 -4.90 -10.12
N LEU A 7 10.34 -4.61 -11.12
CA LEU A 7 10.16 -3.42 -11.97
C LEU A 7 8.83 -3.48 -12.73
N SER A 8 8.46 -4.65 -13.27
CA SER A 8 7.19 -4.84 -13.96
C SER A 8 5.99 -4.56 -13.05
N ALA A 9 6.01 -5.03 -11.79
CA ALA A 9 4.96 -4.77 -10.82
C ALA A 9 4.83 -3.28 -10.47
N ILE A 10 5.96 -2.60 -10.26
CA ILE A 10 5.99 -1.15 -9.95
C ILE A 10 5.44 -0.33 -11.12
N MET A 11 5.87 -0.63 -12.34
CA MET A 11 5.38 0.06 -13.55
C MET A 11 3.88 -0.17 -13.75
N THR A 12 3.41 -1.40 -13.52
CA THR A 12 1.98 -1.74 -13.60
C THR A 12 1.16 -0.97 -12.56
N ALA A 13 1.66 -0.86 -11.32
CA ALA A 13 1.00 -0.07 -10.27
C ALA A 13 0.96 1.42 -10.64
N ALA A 14 2.07 1.99 -11.12
CA ALA A 14 2.13 3.37 -11.60
C ALA A 14 1.12 3.63 -12.72
N TRP A 15 1.02 2.73 -13.70
CA TRP A 15 0.07 2.83 -14.81
C TRP A 15 -1.38 2.77 -14.34
N ARG A 16 -1.70 1.89 -13.39
CA ARG A 16 -3.04 1.80 -12.80
C ARG A 16 -3.42 3.10 -12.08
N MET A 17 -2.51 3.69 -11.33
CA MET A 17 -2.73 4.99 -10.69
C MET A 17 -2.94 6.08 -11.74
N PHE A 18 -2.06 6.19 -12.73
CA PHE A 18 -2.13 7.17 -13.80
C PHE A 18 -3.46 7.17 -14.55
N LYS A 19 -4.05 5.99 -14.80
CA LYS A 19 -5.35 5.89 -15.48
C LYS A 19 -6.54 6.43 -14.66
N VAL A 20 -6.39 6.55 -13.35
CA VAL A 20 -7.48 6.93 -12.43
C VAL A 20 -7.25 8.32 -11.83
N THR A 21 -5.99 8.75 -11.74
CA THR A 21 -5.61 10.06 -11.24
C THR A 21 -5.35 11.03 -12.39
N VAL A 22 -5.60 12.32 -12.19
CA VAL A 22 -5.17 13.39 -13.13
C VAL A 22 -3.69 13.78 -12.96
N GLU A 23 -2.93 13.01 -12.19
CA GLU A 23 -1.51 13.28 -11.91
C GLU A 23 -0.60 12.85 -13.06
N ALA A 24 0.56 13.50 -13.19
CA ALA A 24 1.58 13.06 -14.13
C ALA A 24 2.09 11.64 -13.80
N PHE A 25 2.42 10.87 -14.84
CA PHE A 25 2.92 9.50 -14.66
C PHE A 25 4.17 9.42 -13.77
N SER A 26 5.05 10.41 -13.83
CA SER A 26 6.25 10.50 -12.98
C SER A 26 5.90 10.58 -11.49
N VAL A 27 4.80 11.24 -11.12
CA VAL A 27 4.30 11.31 -9.74
C VAL A 27 3.73 9.95 -9.33
N CYS A 28 2.93 9.32 -10.20
CA CYS A 28 2.42 7.97 -9.99
C CYS A 28 3.56 6.95 -9.79
N LEU A 29 4.65 7.08 -10.55
CA LEU A 29 5.81 6.21 -10.44
C LEU A 29 6.51 6.36 -9.07
N LYS A 30 6.70 7.60 -8.59
CA LYS A 30 7.25 7.85 -7.24
C LYS A 30 6.38 7.21 -6.16
N LYS A 31 5.05 7.33 -6.26
CA LYS A 31 4.10 6.70 -5.35
C LYS A 31 4.18 5.16 -5.42
N ALA A 32 4.31 4.59 -6.61
CA ALA A 32 4.44 3.13 -6.79
C ALA A 32 5.71 2.59 -6.13
N TRP A 33 6.84 3.28 -6.28
CA TRP A 33 8.08 2.95 -5.59
C TRP A 33 7.95 3.04 -4.08
N THR A 34 7.23 4.05 -3.59
CA THR A 34 6.94 4.21 -2.17
C THR A 34 6.13 3.02 -1.67
N LEU A 35 5.00 2.68 -2.30
CA LEU A 35 4.21 1.49 -1.93
C LEU A 35 5.03 0.18 -1.94
N PHE A 36 5.92 0.02 -2.91
CA PHE A 36 6.81 -1.14 -2.96
C PHE A 36 7.73 -1.21 -1.75
N LYS A 37 8.38 -0.10 -1.38
CA LYS A 37 9.23 0.00 -0.19
C LYS A 37 8.41 -0.26 1.08
N LEU A 38 7.20 0.29 1.17
CA LEU A 38 6.31 0.10 2.31
C LEU A 38 5.96 -1.38 2.49
N ARG A 39 5.50 -2.03 1.42
CA ARG A 39 5.18 -3.47 1.45
C ARG A 39 6.37 -4.31 1.88
N LYS A 40 7.56 -4.02 1.35
CA LYS A 40 8.79 -4.72 1.72
C LYS A 40 9.13 -4.53 3.20
N ALA A 41 9.03 -3.32 3.72
CA ALA A 41 9.30 -3.04 5.13
C ALA A 41 8.26 -3.70 6.06
N MET A 42 6.98 -3.69 5.67
CA MET A 42 5.89 -4.29 6.45
C MET A 42 5.95 -5.81 6.53
N THR A 43 6.65 -6.49 5.60
CA THR A 43 6.87 -7.94 5.73
C THR A 43 7.84 -8.30 6.85
N THR A 44 8.68 -7.35 7.29
CA THR A 44 9.70 -7.58 8.33
C THR A 44 9.36 -6.95 9.68
N GLY A 45 8.30 -6.14 9.76
CA GLY A 45 7.92 -5.50 11.02
C GLY A 45 6.73 -4.55 10.89
N ILE A 46 6.52 -3.76 11.93
CA ILE A 46 5.55 -2.66 11.98
C ILE A 46 6.22 -1.42 11.42
N VAL A 47 5.56 -0.72 10.50
CA VAL A 47 6.09 0.44 9.80
C VAL A 47 5.16 1.62 10.01
N GLN A 48 5.73 2.77 10.35
CA GLN A 48 5.03 4.04 10.36
C GLN A 48 4.95 4.60 8.93
N PHE A 49 3.81 5.10 8.51
CA PHE A 49 3.65 5.74 7.20
C PHE A 49 2.52 6.77 7.21
N HIS A 50 2.48 7.60 6.17
CA HIS A 50 1.49 8.67 6.04
C HIS A 50 0.75 8.56 4.70
N PHE A 51 -0.56 8.80 4.72
CA PHE A 51 -1.39 8.86 3.52
C PHE A 51 -2.48 9.92 3.62
N ALA A 52 -2.91 10.46 2.49
CA ALA A 52 -4.02 11.41 2.42
C ALA A 52 -5.38 10.69 2.53
N LYS A 53 -6.26 11.19 3.40
CA LYS A 53 -7.68 10.82 3.42
C LYS A 53 -8.42 11.54 2.29
N ILE A 54 -9.61 11.02 1.95
CA ILE A 54 -10.51 11.68 1.00
C ILE A 54 -10.98 13.05 1.52
N SER A 55 -11.03 13.24 2.84
CA SER A 55 -11.31 14.53 3.48
C SER A 55 -10.19 15.56 3.33
N GLY A 56 -9.02 15.20 2.78
CA GLY A 56 -7.85 16.08 2.65
C GLY A 56 -6.86 16.02 3.81
N GLU A 57 -7.24 15.41 4.94
CA GLU A 57 -6.36 15.21 6.09
C GLU A 57 -5.23 14.22 5.80
N VAL A 58 -4.03 14.49 6.32
CA VAL A 58 -2.94 13.51 6.37
C VAL A 58 -3.15 12.61 7.58
N ARG A 59 -3.21 11.30 7.35
CA ARG A 59 -3.26 10.30 8.40
C ARG A 59 -1.90 9.64 8.57
N GLN A 60 -1.42 9.61 9.80
CA GLN A 60 -0.36 8.71 10.26
C GLN A 60 -0.97 7.34 10.58
N ALA A 61 -0.25 6.27 10.25
CA ALA A 61 -0.63 4.91 10.58
C ALA A 61 0.60 4.05 10.90
N PHE A 62 0.39 3.04 11.75
CA PHE A 62 1.38 2.01 12.08
C PHE A 62 0.83 0.65 11.64
N GLY A 63 1.44 0.09 10.60
CA GLY A 63 0.91 -1.09 9.93
C GLY A 63 1.93 -2.18 9.68
N THR A 64 1.43 -3.41 9.55
CA THR A 64 2.24 -4.60 9.25
C THR A 64 1.55 -5.54 8.27
N LEU A 65 2.36 -6.37 7.60
CA LEU A 65 1.95 -7.49 6.75
C LEU A 65 2.52 -8.83 7.25
N GLN A 66 3.10 -8.86 8.45
CA GLN A 66 3.61 -10.09 9.05
C GLN A 66 2.48 -11.10 9.29
N ALA A 67 2.77 -12.37 9.02
CA ALA A 67 1.81 -13.46 9.20
C ALA A 67 1.36 -13.56 10.66
N GLU A 68 2.26 -13.34 11.63
CA GLU A 68 1.97 -13.36 13.07
C GLU A 68 0.76 -12.49 13.47
N TYR A 69 0.53 -11.38 12.76
CA TYR A 69 -0.59 -10.46 13.05
C TYR A 69 -1.83 -10.74 12.19
N THR A 70 -1.64 -11.36 11.03
CA THR A 70 -2.68 -11.48 9.97
C THR A 70 -3.24 -12.88 9.80
N GLU A 71 -2.51 -13.91 10.24
CA GLU A 71 -2.88 -15.32 10.14
C GLU A 71 -4.16 -15.61 10.94
N GLY A 72 -5.08 -16.37 10.36
CA GLY A 72 -6.41 -16.64 10.93
C GLY A 72 -7.40 -15.47 10.93
N LYS A 73 -6.96 -14.23 10.66
CA LYS A 73 -7.82 -13.04 10.61
C LYS A 73 -8.32 -12.71 9.21
N VAL A 74 -7.68 -13.20 8.16
CA VAL A 74 -8.10 -13.00 6.76
C VAL A 74 -9.30 -13.89 6.45
N LYS A 75 -10.46 -13.27 6.21
CA LYS A 75 -11.69 -13.93 5.76
C LYS A 75 -12.03 -13.53 4.33
N GLY A 76 -12.48 -14.48 3.51
CA GLY A 76 -12.99 -14.19 2.15
C GLY A 76 -11.93 -13.91 1.08
N ALA A 77 -10.77 -14.57 1.16
CA ALA A 77 -9.70 -14.47 0.16
C ALA A 77 -10.11 -14.89 -1.27
N GLU A 78 -11.29 -15.49 -1.43
CA GLU A 78 -11.89 -15.85 -2.73
C GLU A 78 -12.27 -14.62 -3.57
N ARG A 79 -12.47 -13.45 -2.94
CA ARG A 79 -12.79 -12.23 -3.67
C ARG A 79 -11.53 -11.60 -4.26
N LYS A 80 -11.58 -11.31 -5.56
CA LYS A 80 -10.52 -10.55 -6.25
C LYS A 80 -10.19 -9.27 -5.51
N GLN A 81 -8.94 -9.13 -5.06
CA GLN A 81 -8.47 -7.91 -4.40
C GLN A 81 -8.52 -6.72 -5.35
N ASN A 82 -8.87 -5.56 -4.80
CA ASN A 82 -8.82 -4.31 -5.54
C ASN A 82 -7.36 -3.87 -5.68
N ASP A 83 -6.87 -3.91 -6.91
CA ASP A 83 -5.52 -3.53 -7.34
C ASP A 83 -5.13 -2.07 -7.03
N LEU A 84 -6.09 -1.21 -6.68
CA LEU A 84 -5.88 0.20 -6.31
C LEU A 84 -5.90 0.45 -4.80
N LEU A 85 -6.11 -0.59 -3.99
CA LEU A 85 -6.08 -0.49 -2.53
C LEU A 85 -4.84 -1.15 -1.96
N PHE A 86 -4.27 -0.51 -0.95
CA PHE A 86 -3.26 -1.09 -0.09
C PHE A 86 -3.92 -1.51 1.21
N THR A 87 -4.07 -2.81 1.42
CA THR A 87 -4.63 -3.38 2.66
C THR A 87 -3.49 -3.80 3.59
N TYR A 88 -3.64 -3.49 4.88
CA TYR A 88 -2.66 -3.76 5.92
C TYR A 88 -3.36 -4.05 7.26
N TRP A 89 -2.66 -4.68 8.19
CA TRP A 89 -3.09 -4.74 9.59
C TRP A 89 -2.62 -3.48 10.30
N ASP A 90 -3.56 -2.71 10.84
CA ASP A 90 -3.29 -1.52 11.65
C ASP A 90 -3.14 -1.95 13.11
N THR A 91 -1.97 -1.67 13.67
CA THR A 91 -1.64 -2.05 15.05
C THR A 91 -2.25 -1.13 16.11
N GLU A 92 -2.59 0.10 15.77
CA GLU A 92 -3.28 1.03 16.68
C GLU A 92 -4.79 0.74 16.73
N ALA A 93 -5.36 0.37 15.58
CA ALA A 93 -6.78 0.06 15.46
C ALA A 93 -7.12 -1.41 15.73
N ASP A 94 -6.11 -2.26 15.92
CA ASP A 94 -6.21 -3.72 16.03
C ASP A 94 -7.13 -4.34 14.95
N GLY A 95 -6.91 -3.94 13.69
CA GLY A 95 -7.83 -4.29 12.62
C GLY A 95 -7.29 -4.09 11.21
N PHE A 96 -7.89 -4.78 10.23
CA PHE A 96 -7.59 -4.53 8.83
C PHE A 96 -8.07 -3.15 8.39
N ARG A 97 -7.16 -2.39 7.79
CA ARG A 97 -7.47 -1.13 7.11
C ARG A 97 -6.94 -1.15 5.69
N CYS A 98 -7.46 -0.22 4.89
CA CYS A 98 -6.92 0.03 3.57
C CYS A 98 -6.93 1.51 3.23
N PHE A 99 -6.06 1.88 2.28
CA PHE A 99 -6.07 3.20 1.66
C PHE A 99 -5.86 3.05 0.15
N LYS A 100 -6.22 4.08 -0.62
CA LYS A 100 -5.98 4.11 -2.06
C LYS A 100 -4.48 4.23 -2.33
N ASN A 101 -3.93 3.38 -3.19
CA ASN A 101 -2.51 3.35 -3.54
C ASN A 101 -1.94 4.74 -3.87
N TYR A 102 -2.69 5.54 -4.62
CA TYR A 102 -2.29 6.89 -5.02
C TYR A 102 -2.36 7.94 -3.90
N ASN A 103 -2.80 7.59 -2.69
CA ASN A 103 -2.83 8.48 -1.54
C ASN A 103 -1.59 8.36 -0.65
N ILE A 104 -0.63 7.48 -0.95
CA ILE A 104 0.61 7.38 -0.17
C ILE A 104 1.39 8.70 -0.24
N ILE A 105 1.92 9.14 0.91
CA ILE A 105 2.73 10.36 1.02
C ILE A 105 4.17 9.99 1.35
N SER A 106 4.38 9.31 2.48
CA SER A 106 5.72 8.98 2.98
C SER A 106 5.71 7.71 3.84
N ILE A 107 6.91 7.19 4.06
CA ILE A 107 7.21 6.06 4.94
C ILE A 107 8.23 6.58 5.96
N GLY A 108 8.00 6.27 7.24
CA GLY A 108 8.90 6.60 8.34
C GLY A 108 10.10 5.65 8.43
#